data_AF-A0A6A5R127-F1
#
_entry.id   AF-A0A6A5R127-F1
#
_cell.length_a   1.000
_cell.length_b   1.000
_cell.length_c   1.000
_cell.angle_alpha   90.00
_cell.angle_beta   90.00
_cell.angle_gamma   90.00
#
_symmetry.space_group_name_H-M   'P 1'
#
loop_
_entity.id
_entity.type
_entity.pdbx_description
1 polymer ?
#
loop_
_entity_poly.entity_id
_entity_poly.type
_entity_poly.pdbx_seq_one_letter_code
_entity_poly.pdbx_strand_id
1 'polypeptide(L)'
;MSPRLPTPRATEVREKQTTRTPLDTNIQQSSACSSPVTHGQTRLCISCGECYLLHEFPAHVATSKCRHENAMCAYCLHNSVYAQYWRSQSWEGITCPVCLAEMSGEEGRECVLLWMGESQEG
;
A
#
# COMPACT_ATOMS: atom_id res chain seq x y z
N MET A 1 -48.39 15.69 51.01
CA MET A 1 -48.72 15.13 49.69
C MET A 1 -47.70 15.71 48.71
N SER A 2 -46.70 14.93 48.32
CA SER A 2 -45.59 15.39 47.48
C SER A 2 -45.69 14.76 46.09
N PRO A 3 -45.58 15.53 45.00
CA PRO A 3 -45.65 15.00 43.65
C PRO A 3 -44.36 14.25 43.29
N ARG A 4 -44.54 13.09 42.66
CA ARG A 4 -43.50 12.15 42.24
C ARG A 4 -42.77 12.70 41.01
N LEU A 5 -41.44 12.78 41.09
CA LEU A 5 -40.55 12.96 39.94
C LEU A 5 -40.60 11.70 39.06
N PRO A 6 -40.62 11.82 37.72
CA PRO A 6 -40.45 10.67 36.83
C PRO A 6 -38.97 10.27 36.73
N THR A 7 -38.70 9.01 37.05
CA THR A 7 -37.45 8.31 36.81
C THR A 7 -37.22 8.16 35.30
N PRO A 8 -36.03 8.48 34.74
CA PRO A 8 -35.72 8.12 33.37
C PRO A 8 -35.58 6.60 33.23
N ARG A 9 -36.29 6.08 32.23
CA ARG A 9 -36.38 4.68 31.83
C ARG A 9 -35.00 4.17 31.42
N ALA A 10 -34.58 3.05 32.01
CA ALA A 10 -33.41 2.30 31.57
C ALA A 10 -33.57 1.91 30.10
N THR A 11 -32.67 2.39 29.24
CA THR A 11 -32.46 1.83 27.91
C THR A 11 -31.65 0.55 28.06
N GLU A 12 -32.29 -0.58 27.82
CA GLU A 12 -31.64 -1.86 27.57
C GLU A 12 -30.76 -1.73 26.32
N VAL A 13 -29.46 -1.49 26.53
CA VAL A 13 -28.47 -1.70 25.48
C VAL A 13 -28.21 -3.19 25.42
N ARG A 14 -28.94 -3.87 24.54
CA ARG A 14 -28.72 -5.28 24.21
C ARG A 14 -27.28 -5.45 23.72
N GLU A 15 -26.47 -6.08 24.56
CA GLU A 15 -25.15 -6.59 24.23
C GLU A 15 -25.22 -7.40 22.93
N LYS A 16 -24.62 -6.87 21.86
CA LYS A 16 -24.21 -7.70 20.74
C LYS A 16 -22.85 -8.28 21.12
N GLN A 17 -22.87 -9.46 21.70
CA GLN A 17 -21.74 -10.37 21.73
C GLN A 17 -21.31 -10.62 20.28
N THR A 18 -20.36 -9.82 19.78
CA THR A 18 -19.55 -10.22 18.63
C THR A 18 -18.45 -11.12 19.19
N THR A 19 -18.73 -12.42 19.13
CA THR A 19 -17.79 -13.50 19.33
C THR A 19 -16.49 -13.17 18.62
N ARG A 20 -15.41 -12.97 19.40
CA ARG A 20 -14.05 -12.88 18.90
C ARG A 20 -13.66 -14.27 18.40
N THR A 21 -13.85 -14.53 17.12
CA THR A 21 -13.15 -15.62 16.45
C THR A 21 -11.68 -15.23 16.31
N PRO A 22 -10.74 -16.13 16.66
CA PRO A 22 -9.32 -15.86 16.48
C PRO A 22 -9.01 -15.61 15.00
N LEU A 23 -8.17 -14.61 14.73
CA LEU A 23 -7.54 -14.38 13.42
C LEU A 23 -6.74 -15.63 13.05
N ASP A 24 -7.39 -16.54 12.35
CA ASP A 24 -6.73 -17.51 11.47
C ASP A 24 -6.83 -16.94 10.05
N THR A 25 -6.26 -15.74 9.85
CA THR A 25 -5.92 -15.30 8.50
C THR A 25 -4.58 -15.97 8.18
N ASN A 26 -4.68 -17.26 7.92
CA ASN A 26 -3.78 -17.97 7.04
C ASN A 26 -3.70 -17.13 5.76
N ILE A 27 -2.65 -16.31 5.65
CA ILE A 27 -2.33 -15.59 4.42
C ILE A 27 -1.94 -16.69 3.44
N GLN A 28 -2.95 -17.19 2.74
CA GLN A 28 -2.83 -17.99 1.55
C GLN A 28 -2.08 -17.14 0.52
N GLN A 29 -0.76 -17.18 0.59
CA GLN A 29 0.11 -16.94 -0.56
C GLN A 29 -0.19 -18.05 -1.57
N SER A 30 -1.28 -17.93 -2.29
CA SER A 30 -1.64 -18.90 -3.33
C SER A 30 -2.11 -18.17 -4.58
N SER A 31 -1.27 -18.29 -5.62
CA SER A 31 -1.66 -18.40 -7.02
C SER A 31 -2.30 -17.20 -7.73
N ALA A 32 -2.01 -15.95 -7.34
CA ALA A 32 -2.64 -14.80 -8.00
C ALA A 32 -2.20 -14.55 -9.47
N CYS A 33 -0.99 -14.96 -9.87
CA CYS A 33 -0.49 -14.73 -11.22
C CYS A 33 -0.29 -16.07 -11.97
N SER A 34 -1.41 -16.73 -12.29
CA SER A 34 -1.40 -17.99 -13.04
C SER A 34 -2.33 -17.87 -14.26
N SER A 35 -1.89 -17.17 -15.30
CA SER A 35 -2.57 -17.18 -16.61
C SER A 35 -1.58 -17.55 -17.71
N PRO A 36 -1.98 -18.42 -18.65
CA PRO A 36 -1.08 -19.07 -19.59
C PRO A 36 -0.71 -18.13 -20.75
N VAL A 37 0.47 -18.38 -21.35
CA VAL A 37 0.93 -17.90 -22.67
C VAL A 37 1.74 -16.59 -22.74
N THR A 38 2.46 -16.21 -21.67
CA THR A 38 3.66 -15.37 -21.83
C THR A 38 4.82 -15.97 -21.07
N HIS A 39 5.95 -16.16 -21.75
CA HIS A 39 7.21 -16.70 -21.23
C HIS A 39 7.91 -15.72 -20.25
N GLY A 40 7.15 -15.00 -19.42
CA GLY A 40 7.65 -13.97 -18.52
C GLY A 40 7.25 -14.26 -17.08
N GLN A 41 8.18 -14.07 -16.15
CA GLN A 41 7.86 -14.06 -14.73
C GLN A 41 6.94 -12.86 -14.44
N THR A 42 5.84 -13.12 -13.75
CA THR A 42 4.88 -12.10 -13.30
C THR A 42 4.88 -12.00 -11.78
N ARG A 43 4.52 -10.83 -11.25
CA ARG A 43 4.48 -10.53 -9.83
C ARG A 43 3.24 -9.68 -9.52
N LEU A 44 2.65 -9.89 -8.33
CA LEU A 44 1.51 -9.13 -7.83
C LEU A 44 2.00 -7.80 -7.21
N CYS A 45 1.41 -6.68 -7.61
CA CYS A 45 1.67 -5.39 -6.96
C CYS A 45 0.92 -5.30 -5.62
N ILE A 46 1.61 -5.01 -4.52
CA ILE A 46 0.98 -4.91 -3.19
C ILE A 46 0.06 -3.70 -3.03
N SER A 47 0.20 -2.69 -3.89
CA SER A 47 -0.57 -1.45 -3.78
C SER A 47 -1.90 -1.52 -4.54
N CYS A 48 -1.91 -1.99 -5.79
CA CYS A 48 -3.13 -2.08 -6.59
C CYS A 48 -3.71 -3.50 -6.66
N GLY A 49 -2.95 -4.54 -6.31
CA GLY A 49 -3.41 -5.93 -6.38
C GLY A 49 -3.41 -6.52 -7.78
N GLU A 50 -2.88 -5.82 -8.79
CA GLU A 50 -2.79 -6.31 -10.17
C GLU A 50 -1.50 -7.12 -10.39
N CYS A 51 -1.55 -8.09 -11.30
CA CYS A 51 -0.39 -8.86 -11.75
C CYS A 51 0.30 -8.17 -12.93
N TYR A 52 1.59 -7.90 -12.80
CA TYR A 52 2.41 -7.29 -13.85
C TYR A 52 3.62 -8.16 -14.19
N LEU A 53 4.20 -7.94 -15.37
CA LEU A 53 5.50 -8.51 -15.74
C LEU A 53 6.60 -7.90 -14.86
N LEU A 54 7.68 -8.66 -14.62
CA LEU A 54 8.75 -8.17 -13.75
C LEU A 54 9.37 -6.83 -14.21
N HIS A 55 9.39 -6.51 -15.50
CA HIS A 55 9.93 -5.25 -16.01
C HIS A 55 9.05 -4.03 -15.68
N GLU A 56 7.78 -4.25 -15.35
CA GLU A 56 6.86 -3.19 -14.91
C GLU A 56 7.05 -2.86 -13.41
N PHE A 57 7.88 -3.63 -12.71
CA PHE A 57 8.40 -3.29 -11.40
C PHE A 57 9.73 -2.56 -11.55
N PRO A 58 10.03 -1.59 -10.66
CA PRO A 58 11.33 -0.94 -10.66
C PRO A 58 12.47 -1.97 -10.55
N ALA A 59 13.58 -1.74 -11.26
CA ALA A 59 14.76 -2.59 -11.17
C ALA A 59 15.46 -2.49 -9.78
N HIS A 60 15.32 -1.34 -9.13
CA HIS A 60 15.93 -1.05 -7.83
C HIS A 60 14.89 -0.62 -6.82
N VAL A 61 15.15 -0.94 -5.55
CA VAL A 61 14.33 -0.49 -4.43
C VAL A 61 14.28 1.02 -4.34
N ALA A 62 13.18 1.56 -3.82
CA ALA A 62 12.96 3.01 -3.73
C ALA A 62 14.09 3.76 -3.00
N THR A 63 14.78 3.10 -2.06
CA THR A 63 15.98 3.62 -1.43
C THR A 63 16.93 2.48 -1.07
N SER A 64 18.22 2.76 -1.08
CA SER A 64 19.27 1.87 -0.56
C SER A 64 19.05 1.42 0.90
N LYS A 65 18.22 2.15 1.66
CA LYS A 65 17.86 1.80 3.04
C LYS A 65 16.75 0.75 3.14
N CYS A 66 16.08 0.40 2.04
CA CYS A 66 15.06 -0.63 2.00
C CYS A 66 15.67 -2.01 2.33
N ARG A 67 14.97 -2.80 3.16
CA ARG A 67 15.32 -4.20 3.48
C ARG A 67 14.32 -5.21 2.90
N HIS A 68 13.64 -4.81 1.84
CA HIS A 68 12.64 -5.62 1.14
C HIS A 68 12.89 -5.56 -0.36
N GLU A 69 12.34 -6.51 -1.10
CA GLU A 69 12.32 -6.45 -2.56
C GLU A 69 11.25 -5.47 -3.07
N ASN A 70 11.30 -5.15 -4.37
CA ASN A 70 10.27 -4.37 -5.03
C ASN A 70 8.94 -5.10 -5.10
N ALA A 71 8.01 -4.66 -4.27
CA ALA A 71 6.68 -5.24 -4.16
C ALA A 71 5.60 -4.37 -4.84
N MET A 72 5.95 -3.18 -5.34
CA MET A 72 5.03 -2.27 -6.04
C MET A 72 5.44 -2.07 -7.49
N CYS A 73 4.47 -2.03 -8.40
CA CYS A 73 4.71 -1.64 -9.78
C CYS A 73 5.18 -0.18 -9.86
N ALA A 74 5.86 0.17 -10.96
CA ALA A 74 6.45 1.49 -11.17
C ALA A 74 5.42 2.63 -11.03
N TYR A 75 4.21 2.43 -11.55
CA TYR A 75 3.11 3.39 -11.44
C TYR A 75 2.70 3.67 -9.99
N CYS A 76 2.47 2.61 -9.19
CA CYS A 76 2.08 2.75 -7.79
C CYS A 76 3.19 3.38 -6.95
N LEU A 77 4.46 3.03 -7.21
CA LEU A 77 5.59 3.66 -6.54
C LEU A 77 5.68 5.15 -6.88
N HIS A 78 5.62 5.51 -8.17
CA HIS A 78 5.58 6.89 -8.64
C HIS A 78 4.48 7.69 -7.92
N ASN A 79 3.23 7.21 -7.97
CA ASN A 79 2.10 7.92 -7.39
C ASN A 79 2.23 8.08 -5.87
N SER A 80 2.73 7.06 -5.18
CA SER A 80 2.90 7.10 -3.73
C SER A 80 3.95 8.13 -3.30
N VAL A 81 5.08 8.18 -4.01
CA VAL A 81 6.16 9.15 -3.74
C VAL A 81 5.73 10.56 -4.14
N TYR A 82 5.12 10.71 -5.32
CA TYR A 82 4.61 11.99 -5.80
C TYR A 82 3.52 12.57 -4.88
N ALA A 83 2.63 11.74 -4.34
CA ALA A 83 1.61 12.18 -3.38
C ALA A 83 2.20 12.61 -2.03
N GLN A 84 3.35 12.07 -1.61
CA GLN A 84 4.07 12.56 -0.44
C GLN A 84 4.65 13.95 -0.72
N TYR A 85 5.36 14.10 -1.84
CA TYR A 85 5.89 15.39 -2.29
C TYR A 85 4.80 16.45 -2.40
N TRP A 86 3.65 16.12 -2.99
CA TRP A 86 2.55 17.07 -3.14
C TRP A 86 2.00 17.56 -1.78
N ARG A 87 2.00 16.71 -0.76
CA ARG A 87 1.53 17.06 0.59
C ARG A 87 2.55 17.90 1.37
N SER A 88 3.83 17.58 1.27
CA SER A 88 4.90 18.27 1.98
C SER A 88 5.44 19.50 1.23
N GLN A 89 5.21 19.57 -0.08
CA GLN A 89 5.89 20.48 -1.01
C GLN A 89 7.43 20.41 -0.86
N SER A 90 7.96 19.26 -0.43
CA SER A 90 9.37 19.04 -0.15
C SER A 90 9.78 17.61 -0.45
N TRP A 91 11.02 17.44 -0.93
CA TRP A 91 11.66 16.13 -1.10
C TRP A 91 12.30 15.61 0.19
N GLU A 92 12.34 16.44 1.24
CA GLU A 92 12.78 16.02 2.56
C GLU A 92 11.63 15.30 3.29
N GLY A 93 11.96 14.22 4.01
CA GLY A 93 10.97 13.43 4.76
C GLY A 93 10.10 12.50 3.91
N ILE A 94 10.44 12.32 2.63
CA ILE A 94 9.82 11.30 1.78
C ILE A 94 10.25 9.91 2.29
N THR A 95 9.30 8.99 2.36
CA THR A 95 9.53 7.64 2.87
C THR A 95 9.09 6.58 1.87
N CYS A 96 9.75 5.42 1.92
CA CYS A 96 9.35 4.26 1.15
C CYS A 96 7.91 3.85 1.51
N PRO A 97 6.99 3.68 0.53
CA PRO A 97 5.60 3.32 0.84
C PRO A 97 5.43 1.91 1.43
N VAL A 98 6.48 1.07 1.35
CA VAL A 98 6.43 -0.32 1.80
C VAL A 98 6.97 -0.48 3.22
N CYS A 99 8.14 0.10 3.51
CA CYS A 99 8.82 -0.08 4.79
C CYS A 99 9.06 1.21 5.57
N LEU A 100 8.61 2.35 5.06
CA LEU A 100 8.77 3.68 5.66
C LEU A 100 10.23 4.12 5.86
N ALA A 101 11.19 3.44 5.23
CA ALA A 101 12.57 3.88 5.22
C ALA A 101 12.68 5.28 4.58
N GLU A 102 13.42 6.17 5.24
CA GLU A 102 13.61 7.54 4.76
C GLU A 102 14.42 7.57 3.47
N MET A 103 13.85 8.19 2.45
CA MET A 103 14.48 8.41 1.16
C MET A 103 15.23 9.74 1.18
N SER A 104 16.38 9.78 0.50
CA SER A 104 17.00 11.05 0.13
C SER A 104 16.12 11.78 -0.90
N GLY A 105 16.29 13.09 -1.01
CA GLY A 105 15.54 13.86 -2.00
C GLY A 105 15.86 13.49 -3.45
N GLU A 106 17.04 12.92 -3.71
CA GLU A 106 17.42 12.38 -5.02
C GLU A 106 16.69 11.08 -5.32
N GLU A 107 16.73 10.10 -4.41
CA GLU A 107 15.97 8.84 -4.53
C GLU A 107 14.46 9.10 -4.70
N GLY A 108 13.91 10.10 -4.00
CA GLY A 108 12.53 10.55 -4.16
C GLY A 108 12.23 11.07 -5.57
N ARG A 109 13.12 11.87 -6.15
CA ARG A 109 12.99 12.38 -7.51
C ARG A 109 13.09 11.27 -8.55
N GLU A 110 14.06 10.36 -8.40
CA GLU A 110 14.24 9.21 -9.29
C GLU A 110 12.98 8.35 -9.33
N CYS A 111 12.35 8.08 -8.18
CA CYS A 111 11.12 7.30 -8.12
C CYS A 111 9.96 7.90 -8.94
N VAL A 112 9.91 9.23 -9.06
CA VAL A 112 8.90 9.92 -9.88
C VAL A 112 9.25 9.86 -11.38
N LEU A 113 10.53 9.70 -11.73
CA LEU A 113 10.95 9.54 -13.13
C LEU A 113 10.72 8.12 -13.67
N LEU A 114 10.64 7.10 -12.79
CA LEU A 114 10.48 5.69 -13.19
C LEU A 114 9.28 5.41 -14.10
N TRP A 115 8.18 6.14 -13.99
CA TRP A 115 7.00 5.96 -14.85
C TRP A 115 7.09 6.74 -16.18
N MET A 116 7.97 7.74 -16.27
CA MET A 116 8.13 8.57 -17.47
C MET A 116 9.15 7.99 -18.46
N GLY A 117 9.86 6.94 -18.08
CA GLY A 117 10.92 6.33 -18.89
C GLY A 117 10.49 5.03 -19.55
N GLU A 118 9.58 5.10 -20.53
CA GLU A 118 9.48 4.14 -21.65
C GLU A 118 8.51 4.65 -22.72
N SER A 119 8.76 5.88 -23.21
CA SER A 119 8.33 6.27 -24.56
C SER A 119 9.55 6.24 -25.48
N GLN A 120 9.78 5.05 -26.03
CA GLN A 120 10.30 4.82 -27.38
C GLN A 120 11.77 5.20 -27.62
N GLU A 121 12.65 4.21 -27.50
CA GLU A 121 13.78 4.10 -28.43
C GLU A 121 13.22 3.97 -29.88
N GLY A 122 13.89 4.64 -30.82
CA GLY A 122 13.44 4.84 -32.20
C GLY A 122 13.69 3.71 -33.18
#